data_AF-A0A1I8IBV1-F1
#
_entry.id   AF-A0A1I8IBV1-F1
#
_cell.length_a   1.000
_cell.length_b   1.000
_cell.length_c   1.000
_cell.angle_alpha   90.00
_cell.angle_beta   90.00
_cell.angle_gamma   90.00
#
_symmetry.space_group_name_H-M   'P 1'
#
loop_
_entity.id
_entity.type
_entity.pdbx_description
1 polymer ?
#
loop_
_entity_poly.entity_id
_entity_poly.type
_entity_poly.pdbx_seq_one_letter_code
_entity_poly.pdbx_strand_id
1 'polypeptide(L)'
;MQQQQQQQPPRSSEGRQSRIPPTPAGRPLLLALLHLLGVLIVSFLQAGLKLARTWLGLRPAQVSGQIVLVTGAAQGIGLATAELFAKQKCVTVLTDVSAAVHDAAKSLESRGYLTASYQMDVTRPDSVSDCLADVVRRFGKLDILVSNAGVFQGRPLLDLTEAQIRATVDVNLMGTIWSLPDGKKMVAATELRRLSVVFRVEFFFCY
;
A
#
# COMPACT_ATOMS: atom_id res chain seq x y z
N MET A 1 -71.92 -29.40 -48.31
CA MET A 1 -71.69 -28.51 -47.15
C MET A 1 -70.86 -29.24 -46.12
N GLN A 2 -70.05 -28.51 -45.33
CA GLN A 2 -69.01 -28.93 -44.36
C GLN A 2 -67.61 -29.04 -45.00
N GLN A 3 -66.93 -27.90 -45.19
CA GLN A 3 -66.01 -27.21 -44.25
C GLN A 3 -64.70 -27.98 -44.02
N GLN A 4 -63.71 -27.67 -44.87
CA GLN A 4 -62.29 -27.95 -44.65
C GLN A 4 -61.77 -27.10 -43.47
N GLN A 5 -61.42 -27.76 -42.36
CA GLN A 5 -60.59 -27.16 -41.31
C GLN A 5 -59.14 -27.07 -41.82
N GLN A 6 -58.77 -25.90 -42.32
CA GLN A 6 -57.37 -25.52 -42.54
C GLN A 6 -56.71 -25.28 -41.18
N GLN A 7 -55.77 -26.15 -40.83
CA GLN A 7 -54.82 -25.96 -39.74
C GLN A 7 -53.90 -24.78 -40.11
N GLN A 8 -53.96 -23.71 -39.31
CA GLN A 8 -52.96 -22.64 -39.35
C GLN A 8 -51.65 -23.10 -38.69
N PRO A 9 -50.49 -22.79 -39.27
CA PRO A 9 -49.20 -23.23 -38.75
C PRO A 9 -48.86 -22.52 -37.42
N PRO A 10 -47.94 -23.09 -36.61
CA PRO A 10 -47.54 -22.50 -35.34
C PRO A 10 -46.95 -21.11 -35.56
N ARG A 11 -47.38 -20.13 -34.75
CA ARG A 11 -46.76 -18.80 -34.71
C ARG A 11 -45.28 -18.98 -34.38
N SER A 12 -44.42 -18.73 -35.37
CA SER A 12 -42.99 -18.60 -35.18
C SER A 12 -42.74 -17.53 -34.13
N SER A 13 -42.09 -17.91 -33.03
CA SER A 13 -41.46 -16.98 -32.11
C SER A 13 -40.22 -16.38 -32.80
N GLU A 14 -40.46 -15.54 -33.81
CA GLU A 14 -39.40 -14.75 -34.44
C GLU A 14 -38.79 -13.81 -33.39
N GLY A 15 -37.45 -13.88 -33.33
CA GLY A 15 -36.65 -13.33 -32.27
C GLY A 15 -36.98 -11.88 -31.93
N ARG A 16 -37.27 -11.66 -30.65
CA ARG A 16 -37.08 -10.36 -30.02
C ARG A 16 -35.58 -10.12 -29.92
N GLN A 17 -34.94 -9.82 -31.06
CA GLN A 17 -33.60 -9.25 -31.07
C GLN A 17 -33.68 -7.97 -30.24
N SER A 18 -33.02 -7.97 -29.08
CA SER A 18 -32.83 -6.78 -28.27
C SER A 18 -32.10 -5.77 -29.13
N ARG A 19 -32.82 -4.77 -29.66
CA ARG A 19 -32.21 -3.62 -30.31
C ARG A 19 -31.47 -2.84 -29.23
N ILE A 20 -30.20 -3.19 -29.02
CA ILE A 20 -29.28 -2.33 -28.30
C ILE A 20 -29.14 -1.08 -29.18
N PRO A 21 -29.51 0.11 -28.70
CA PRO A 21 -29.38 1.32 -29.50
C PRO A 21 -27.90 1.52 -29.86
N PRO A 22 -27.57 1.96 -31.09
CA PRO A 22 -26.19 2.18 -31.48
C PRO A 22 -25.55 3.18 -30.52
N THR A 23 -24.46 2.77 -29.86
CA THR A 23 -23.66 3.66 -29.02
C THR A 23 -23.16 4.83 -29.86
N PRO A 24 -23.38 6.10 -29.46
CA PRO A 24 -22.94 7.24 -30.24
C PRO A 24 -21.41 7.21 -30.39
N ALA A 25 -20.94 7.27 -31.64
CA ALA A 25 -19.52 7.12 -32.01
C ALA A 25 -18.56 8.16 -31.36
N GLY A 26 -19.08 9.20 -30.70
CA GLY A 26 -18.29 10.23 -30.01
C GLY A 26 -18.17 10.08 -28.49
N ARG A 27 -18.93 9.17 -27.84
CA ARG A 27 -18.85 8.97 -26.39
C ARG A 27 -17.46 8.54 -25.88
N PRO A 28 -16.70 7.63 -26.53
CA PRO A 28 -15.38 7.25 -26.02
C PRO A 28 -14.36 8.39 -26.15
N LEU A 29 -14.45 9.20 -27.20
CA LEU A 29 -13.54 10.34 -27.41
C LEU A 29 -13.76 11.46 -26.39
N LEU A 30 -15.02 11.81 -26.11
CA LEU A 30 -15.35 12.81 -25.10
C LEU A 30 -14.88 12.39 -23.70
N LEU A 31 -15.07 11.12 -23.33
CA LEU A 31 -14.59 10.59 -22.06
C LEU A 31 -13.05 10.62 -21.96
N ALA A 32 -12.35 10.27 -23.05
CA ALA A 32 -10.89 10.36 -23.09
C ALA A 32 -10.40 11.81 -22.93
N LEU A 33 -11.03 12.77 -23.60
CA LEU A 33 -10.69 14.19 -23.49
C LEU A 33 -10.94 14.75 -22.09
N LEU A 34 -12.07 14.40 -21.46
CA LEU A 34 -12.37 14.79 -20.08
C LEU A 34 -11.38 14.17 -19.08
N HIS A 35 -10.96 12.93 -19.31
CA HIS A 35 -9.96 12.27 -18.48
C HIS A 35 -8.59 12.95 -18.61
N LEU A 36 -8.14 13.24 -19.84
CA LEU A 36 -6.89 13.96 -20.10
C LEU A 36 -6.91 15.37 -19.48
N LEU A 37 -8.02 16.09 -19.60
CA LEU A 37 -8.21 17.39 -18.98
C LEU A 37 -8.12 17.28 -17.45
N GLY A 38 -8.73 16.25 -16.85
CA GLY A 38 -8.63 15.97 -15.42
C GLY A 38 -7.19 15.73 -14.96
N VAL A 39 -6.44 14.88 -15.66
CA VAL A 39 -5.02 14.61 -15.37
C VAL A 39 -4.18 15.88 -15.47
N LEU A 40 -4.44 16.71 -16.48
CA LEU A 40 -3.75 17.98 -16.68
C LEU A 40 -4.01 18.93 -15.49
N ILE A 41 -5.28 19.12 -15.12
CA ILE A 41 -5.68 19.97 -13.99
C ILE A 41 -5.02 19.50 -12.68
N VAL A 42 -5.06 18.19 -12.39
CA VAL A 42 -4.43 17.62 -11.18
C VAL A 42 -2.91 17.86 -11.20
N SER A 43 -2.26 17.67 -12.34
CA SER A 43 -0.80 17.88 -12.48
C SER A 43 -0.41 19.33 -12.24
N PHE A 44 -1.16 20.29 -12.80
CA PHE A 44 -0.94 21.71 -12.56
C PHE A 44 -1.21 22.11 -11.11
N LEU A 45 -2.26 21.57 -10.50
CA LEU A 45 -2.55 21.80 -9.08
C LEU A 45 -1.43 21.26 -8.19
N GLN A 46 -0.91 20.06 -8.45
CA GLN A 46 0.20 19.48 -7.71
C GLN A 46 1.49 20.29 -7.88
N ALA A 47 1.80 20.75 -9.10
CA ALA A 47 2.95 21.62 -9.35
C ALA A 47 2.81 22.96 -8.62
N GLY A 48 1.64 23.58 -8.68
CA GLY A 48 1.31 24.81 -7.96
C GLY A 48 1.45 24.65 -6.46
N LEU A 49 0.98 23.53 -5.89
CA LEU A 49 1.11 23.24 -4.47
C LEU A 49 2.57 23.00 -4.05
N LYS A 50 3.39 22.33 -4.89
CA LYS A 50 4.84 22.17 -4.64
C LYS A 50 5.57 23.52 -4.65
N LEU A 51 5.26 24.38 -5.64
CA LEU A 51 5.79 25.74 -5.68
C LEU A 51 5.35 26.50 -4.42
N ALA A 52 4.06 26.51 -4.10
CA ALA A 52 3.52 27.20 -2.92
C ALA A 52 4.20 26.72 -1.62
N ARG A 53 4.41 25.42 -1.43
CA ARG A 53 5.14 24.90 -0.26
C ARG A 53 6.58 25.40 -0.17
N THR A 54 7.24 25.52 -1.33
CA THR A 54 8.61 26.04 -1.42
C THR A 54 8.65 27.54 -1.10
N TRP A 55 7.72 28.32 -1.65
CA TRP A 55 7.57 29.76 -1.41
C TRP A 55 7.11 30.09 0.02
N LEU A 56 6.24 29.26 0.60
CA LEU A 56 5.78 29.37 2.00
C LEU A 56 6.82 28.86 3.01
N GLY A 57 7.98 28.37 2.56
CA GLY A 57 9.03 27.86 3.44
C GLY A 57 8.61 26.65 4.29
N LEU A 58 7.58 25.91 3.85
CA LEU A 58 7.13 24.68 4.51
C LEU A 58 8.16 23.57 4.26
N ARG A 59 9.24 23.58 5.06
CA ARG A 59 10.28 22.56 5.00
C ARG A 59 9.72 21.24 5.55
N PRO A 60 10.01 20.10 4.89
CA PRO A 60 9.73 18.80 5.50
C PRO A 60 10.46 18.73 6.85
N ALA A 61 9.83 18.07 7.82
CA ALA A 61 10.40 17.97 9.15
C ALA A 61 11.77 17.28 9.10
N GLN A 62 12.72 17.82 9.85
CA GLN A 62 14.06 17.26 9.96
C GLN A 62 14.02 15.97 10.78
N VAL A 63 14.48 14.86 10.17
CA VAL A 63 14.50 13.53 10.82
C VAL A 63 15.91 13.01 11.09
N SER A 64 16.95 13.79 10.77
CA SER A 64 18.34 13.43 11.04
C SER A 64 18.56 13.00 12.50
N GLY A 65 19.26 11.89 12.70
CA GLY A 65 19.55 11.31 14.01
C GLY A 65 18.39 10.55 14.66
N GLN A 66 17.22 10.46 14.03
CA GLN A 66 16.10 9.66 14.54
C GLN A 66 16.30 8.17 14.26
N ILE A 67 15.73 7.34 15.12
CA ILE A 67 15.70 5.88 14.98
C ILE A 67 14.42 5.49 14.25
N VAL A 68 14.57 4.89 13.06
CA VAL A 68 13.45 4.57 12.16
C VAL A 68 13.40 3.06 11.93
N LEU A 69 12.31 2.42 12.34
CA LEU A 69 12.04 1.01 12.04
C LEU A 69 11.14 0.89 10.83
N VAL A 70 11.54 0.05 9.87
CA VAL A 70 10.75 -0.26 8.67
C VAL A 70 10.49 -1.76 8.60
N THR A 71 9.22 -2.15 8.45
CA THR A 71 8.80 -3.55 8.25
C THR A 71 8.70 -3.90 6.78
N GLY A 72 8.93 -5.17 6.43
CA GLY A 72 8.98 -5.61 5.03
C GLY A 72 10.15 -4.97 4.27
N ALA A 73 11.29 -4.77 4.94
CA ALA A 73 12.40 -3.98 4.45
C ALA A 73 13.51 -4.80 3.77
N ALA A 74 13.30 -6.10 3.52
CA ALA A 74 14.26 -6.90 2.76
C ALA A 74 14.32 -6.48 1.28
N GLN A 75 13.24 -5.92 0.73
CA GLN A 75 13.15 -5.56 -0.69
C GLN A 75 12.10 -4.46 -0.97
N GLY A 76 12.00 -4.07 -2.25
CA GLY A 76 10.92 -3.23 -2.77
C GLY A 76 10.79 -1.87 -2.07
N ILE A 77 9.54 -1.48 -1.80
CA ILE A 77 9.20 -0.16 -1.21
C ILE A 77 9.76 -0.03 0.21
N GLY A 78 9.77 -1.11 0.99
CA GLY A 78 10.30 -1.11 2.35
C GLY A 78 11.80 -0.82 2.36
N LEU A 79 12.56 -1.53 1.54
CA LEU A 79 13.99 -1.27 1.38
C LEU A 79 14.23 0.17 0.88
N ALA A 80 13.55 0.60 -0.18
CA ALA A 80 13.69 1.96 -0.73
C ALA A 80 13.39 3.06 0.32
N THR A 81 12.42 2.79 1.20
CA THR A 81 12.05 3.69 2.30
C THR A 81 13.14 3.72 3.38
N ALA A 82 13.68 2.56 3.76
CA ALA A 82 14.84 2.49 4.65
C ALA A 82 16.04 3.25 4.05
N GLU A 83 16.32 3.10 2.76
CA GLU A 83 17.41 3.86 2.11
C GLU A 83 17.18 5.37 2.15
N LEU A 84 15.93 5.82 1.98
CA LEU A 84 15.60 7.24 2.00
C LEU A 84 15.83 7.85 3.38
N PHE A 85 15.44 7.17 4.45
CA PHE A 85 15.72 7.61 5.82
C PHE A 85 17.22 7.56 6.14
N ALA A 86 17.93 6.53 5.67
CA ALA A 86 19.38 6.42 5.83
C ALA A 86 20.12 7.61 5.16
N LYS A 87 19.71 8.01 3.94
CA LYS A 87 20.22 9.21 3.24
C LYS A 87 19.97 10.51 4.02
N GLN A 88 18.94 10.54 4.85
CA GLN A 88 18.61 11.66 5.74
C GLN A 88 19.35 11.60 7.09
N LYS A 89 20.36 10.73 7.22
CA LYS A 89 21.18 10.53 8.43
C LYS A 89 20.38 9.99 9.62
N CYS A 90 19.33 9.23 9.36
CA CYS A 90 18.65 8.45 10.39
C CYS A 90 19.43 7.16 10.69
N VAL A 91 19.22 6.58 11.87
CA VAL A 91 19.57 5.18 12.13
C VAL A 91 18.39 4.33 11.66
N THR A 92 18.61 3.44 10.70
CA THR A 92 17.53 2.64 10.11
C THR A 92 17.56 1.21 10.60
N VAL A 93 16.45 0.75 11.16
CA VAL A 93 16.23 -0.62 11.59
C VAL A 93 15.35 -1.31 10.56
N LEU A 94 15.94 -2.24 9.82
CA LEU A 94 15.24 -3.00 8.78
C LEU A 94 14.69 -4.30 9.40
N THR A 95 13.41 -4.58 9.16
CA THR A 95 12.78 -5.81 9.65
C THR A 95 12.02 -6.50 8.53
N ASP A 96 12.09 -7.83 8.49
CA ASP A 96 11.37 -8.66 7.53
C ASP A 96 11.26 -10.09 8.06
N VAL A 97 10.28 -10.85 7.57
CA VAL A 97 10.16 -12.29 7.88
C VAL A 97 11.29 -13.08 7.18
N SER A 98 11.78 -12.57 6.05
CA SER A 98 12.91 -13.16 5.33
C SER A 98 14.24 -12.76 5.94
N ALA A 99 15.14 -13.74 6.12
CA ALA A 99 16.51 -13.49 6.55
C ALA A 99 17.32 -12.62 5.56
N ALA A 100 16.84 -12.43 4.33
CA ALA A 100 17.44 -11.53 3.34
C ALA A 100 17.52 -10.06 3.81
N VAL A 101 16.74 -9.68 4.84
CA VAL A 101 16.83 -8.36 5.48
C VAL A 101 18.23 -8.05 6.02
N HIS A 102 18.99 -9.06 6.42
CA HIS A 102 20.36 -8.89 6.89
C HIS A 102 21.29 -8.44 5.76
N ASP A 103 21.12 -8.99 4.57
CA ASP A 103 21.93 -8.60 3.41
C ASP A 103 21.54 -7.20 2.90
N ALA A 104 20.25 -6.86 2.96
CA ALA A 104 19.76 -5.52 2.66
C ALA A 104 20.37 -4.47 3.60
N ALA A 105 20.41 -4.75 4.90
CA ALA A 105 21.06 -3.87 5.89
C ALA A 105 22.58 -3.75 5.66
N LYS A 106 23.29 -4.87 5.43
CA LYS A 106 24.72 -4.84 5.08
C LYS A 106 25.02 -4.00 3.84
N SER A 107 24.15 -4.03 2.84
CA SER A 107 24.24 -3.21 1.63
C SER A 107 24.09 -1.70 1.91
N LEU A 108 23.30 -1.33 2.92
CA LEU A 108 23.22 0.06 3.39
C LEU A 108 24.44 0.44 4.23
N GLU A 109 24.91 -0.46 5.10
CA GLU A 109 26.12 -0.24 5.92
C GLU A 109 27.37 -0.05 5.06
N SER A 110 27.53 -0.83 3.99
CA SER A 110 28.67 -0.68 3.07
C SER A 110 28.71 0.67 2.35
N ARG A 111 27.58 1.38 2.30
CA ARG A 111 27.46 2.76 1.80
C ARG A 111 27.68 3.82 2.89
N GLY A 112 28.03 3.41 4.11
CA GLY A 112 28.33 4.29 5.23
C GLY A 112 27.11 4.73 6.06
N TYR A 113 25.97 4.07 5.89
CA TYR A 113 24.77 4.37 6.69
C TYR A 113 24.74 3.59 8.01
N LEU A 114 24.11 4.17 9.03
CA LEU A 114 23.89 3.50 10.31
C LEU A 114 22.64 2.63 10.22
N THR A 115 22.81 1.32 10.19
CA THR A 115 21.67 0.39 10.14
C THR A 115 21.74 -0.72 11.17
N ALA A 116 20.60 -1.37 11.39
CA ALA A 116 20.50 -2.67 12.02
C ALA A 116 19.41 -3.47 11.33
N SER A 117 19.43 -4.79 11.51
CA SER A 117 18.41 -5.67 10.95
C SER A 117 17.94 -6.70 11.96
N TYR A 118 16.65 -7.06 11.86
CA TYR A 118 16.04 -8.16 12.61
C TYR A 118 15.17 -8.99 11.69
N GLN A 119 15.27 -10.31 11.80
CA GLN A 119 14.25 -11.19 11.25
C GLN A 119 13.03 -11.13 12.18
N MET A 120 11.90 -10.65 11.67
CA MET A 120 10.70 -10.38 12.47
C MET A 120 9.46 -10.72 11.65
N ASP A 121 8.59 -11.54 12.23
CA ASP A 121 7.28 -11.85 11.65
C ASP A 121 6.22 -10.95 12.30
N VAL A 122 5.69 -10.01 11.51
CA VAL A 122 4.66 -9.08 11.97
C VAL A 122 3.35 -9.77 12.37
N THR A 123 3.09 -11.01 11.92
CA THR A 123 1.89 -11.76 12.31
C THR A 123 1.98 -12.33 13.72
N ARG A 124 3.18 -12.31 14.34
CA ARG A 124 3.45 -12.85 15.67
C ARG A 124 3.68 -11.71 16.67
N PRO A 125 2.73 -11.42 17.58
CA PRO A 125 2.87 -10.32 18.55
C PRO A 125 4.15 -10.38 19.38
N ASP A 126 4.53 -11.57 19.85
CA ASP A 126 5.73 -11.75 20.66
C ASP A 126 6.99 -11.39 19.85
N SER A 127 7.07 -11.83 18.58
CA SER A 127 8.19 -11.51 17.67
C SER A 127 8.36 -10.01 17.47
N VAL A 128 7.25 -9.28 17.37
CA VAL A 128 7.26 -7.83 17.24
C VAL A 128 7.69 -7.17 18.54
N SER A 129 7.15 -7.62 19.67
CA SER A 129 7.48 -7.07 20.99
C SER A 129 8.95 -7.26 21.36
N ASP A 130 9.53 -8.43 21.05
CA ASP A 130 10.94 -8.74 21.29
C ASP A 130 11.84 -7.84 20.44
N CYS A 131 11.51 -7.66 19.16
CA CYS A 131 12.26 -6.79 18.27
C CYS A 131 12.22 -5.32 18.72
N LEU A 132 11.03 -4.81 19.09
CA LEU A 132 10.88 -3.45 19.59
C LEU A 132 11.64 -3.22 20.90
N ALA A 133 11.58 -4.18 21.82
CA ALA A 133 12.33 -4.14 23.07
C ALA A 133 13.84 -4.11 22.82
N ASP A 134 14.34 -4.92 21.89
CA ASP A 134 15.76 -4.92 21.52
C ASP A 134 16.20 -3.63 20.84
N VAL A 135 15.36 -3.03 20.00
CA VAL A 135 15.62 -1.73 19.38
C VAL A 135 15.72 -0.64 20.44
N VAL A 136 14.78 -0.58 21.39
CA VAL A 136 14.82 0.38 22.50
C VAL A 136 16.04 0.12 23.39
N ARG A 137 16.37 -1.14 23.69
CA ARG A 137 17.56 -1.51 24.46
C ARG A 137 18.86 -1.08 23.79
N ARG A 138 18.96 -1.23 22.46
CA ARG A 138 20.17 -0.94 21.69
C ARG A 138 20.34 0.55 21.38
N PHE A 139 19.27 1.25 21.07
CA PHE A 139 19.30 2.64 20.58
C PHE A 139 18.71 3.65 21.56
N GLY A 140 18.21 3.19 22.71
CA GLY A 140 17.58 3.99 23.77
C GLY A 140 16.12 4.37 23.50
N LYS A 141 15.67 4.35 22.23
CA LYS A 141 14.32 4.75 21.81
C LYS A 141 13.98 4.26 20.40
N LEU A 142 12.71 4.39 20.04
CA LEU A 142 12.21 4.31 18.66
C LEU A 142 11.44 5.60 18.35
N ASP A 143 11.86 6.34 17.32
CA ASP A 143 11.24 7.63 16.98
C ASP A 143 10.13 7.47 15.92
N ILE A 144 10.39 6.64 14.90
CA ILE A 144 9.50 6.44 13.76
C ILE A 144 9.34 4.95 13.48
N LEU A 145 8.09 4.51 13.36
CA LEU A 145 7.73 3.19 12.86
C LEU A 145 7.04 3.33 11.50
N VAL A 146 7.51 2.55 10.53
CA VAL A 146 6.92 2.42 9.20
C VAL A 146 6.41 0.99 9.03
N SER A 147 5.10 0.81 9.22
CA SER A 147 4.39 -0.44 8.93
C SER A 147 4.20 -0.59 7.42
N ASN A 148 5.17 -1.21 6.76
CA ASN A 148 5.18 -1.42 5.31
C ASN A 148 5.05 -2.90 4.93
N ALA A 149 5.30 -3.85 5.84
CA ALA A 149 5.08 -5.27 5.57
C ALA A 149 3.67 -5.50 5.03
N GLY A 150 3.58 -6.18 3.88
CA GLY A 150 2.33 -6.36 3.20
C GLY A 150 2.38 -7.51 2.20
N VAL A 151 1.28 -8.25 2.10
CA VAL A 151 1.06 -9.26 1.06
C VAL A 151 -0.14 -8.88 0.21
N PHE A 152 -0.06 -9.22 -1.07
CA PHE A 152 -1.13 -9.03 -2.03
C PHE A 152 -1.27 -10.26 -2.91
N GLN A 153 -2.50 -10.69 -3.15
CA GLN A 153 -2.81 -11.99 -3.75
C GLN A 153 -2.98 -11.96 -5.27
N GLY A 154 -3.10 -10.78 -5.90
CA GLY A 154 -3.13 -10.66 -7.36
C GLY A 154 -4.37 -11.25 -8.05
N ARG A 155 -5.48 -11.44 -7.32
CA ARG A 155 -6.69 -12.09 -7.85
C ARG A 155 -7.97 -11.33 -7.48
N PRO A 156 -9.05 -11.49 -8.25
CA PRO A 156 -10.36 -10.97 -7.88
C PRO A 156 -10.78 -11.47 -6.49
N LEU A 157 -11.49 -10.63 -5.74
CA LEU A 157 -11.90 -10.93 -4.37
C LEU A 157 -12.72 -12.23 -4.26
N LEU A 158 -13.55 -12.52 -5.26
CA LEU A 158 -14.39 -13.73 -5.30
C LEU A 158 -13.59 -15.02 -5.54
N ASP A 159 -12.35 -14.91 -6.02
CA ASP A 159 -11.47 -16.04 -6.33
C ASP A 159 -10.43 -16.30 -5.23
N LEU A 160 -10.50 -15.55 -4.12
CA LEU A 160 -9.59 -15.73 -2.99
C LEU A 160 -10.10 -16.83 -2.07
N THR A 161 -9.18 -17.71 -1.67
CA THR A 161 -9.43 -18.66 -0.60
C THR A 161 -9.46 -17.95 0.76
N GLU A 162 -10.14 -18.55 1.74
CA GLU A 162 -10.15 -18.05 3.12
C GLU A 162 -8.72 -17.86 3.67
N ALA A 163 -7.81 -18.81 3.39
CA ALA A 163 -6.42 -18.72 3.82
C ALA A 163 -5.69 -17.49 3.26
N GLN A 164 -5.94 -17.15 1.99
CA GLN A 164 -5.36 -15.96 1.35
C GLN A 164 -5.92 -14.65 1.90
N ILE A 165 -7.21 -14.62 2.21
CA ILE A 165 -7.86 -13.48 2.85
C ILE A 165 -7.27 -13.30 4.25
N ARG A 166 -7.19 -14.37 5.05
CA ARG A 166 -6.61 -14.35 6.40
C ARG A 166 -5.16 -13.90 6.39
N ALA A 167 -4.31 -14.46 5.52
CA ALA A 167 -2.92 -14.02 5.39
C ALA A 167 -2.79 -12.52 5.10
N THR A 168 -3.68 -11.98 4.24
CA THR A 168 -3.69 -10.54 3.94
C THR A 168 -4.09 -9.70 5.14
N VAL A 169 -5.10 -10.14 5.90
CA VAL A 169 -5.53 -9.47 7.13
C VAL A 169 -4.45 -9.55 8.21
N ASP A 170 -3.87 -10.74 8.42
CA ASP A 170 -2.88 -10.99 9.46
C ASP A 170 -1.62 -10.16 9.24
N VAL A 171 -1.13 -10.07 7.99
CA VAL A 171 0.06 -9.26 7.69
C VAL A 171 -0.27 -7.76 7.64
N ASN A 172 -1.24 -7.35 6.81
CA ASN A 172 -1.40 -5.94 6.47
C ASN A 172 -2.10 -5.17 7.60
N LEU A 173 -3.07 -5.80 8.27
CA LEU A 173 -3.85 -5.16 9.34
C LEU A 173 -3.31 -5.54 10.71
N MET A 174 -3.31 -6.82 11.06
CA MET A 174 -2.92 -7.25 12.40
C MET A 174 -1.46 -6.97 12.67
N GLY A 175 -0.57 -7.20 11.71
CA GLY A 175 0.84 -6.83 11.83
C GLY A 175 1.09 -5.35 12.08
N THR A 176 0.28 -4.47 11.47
CA THR A 176 0.31 -3.03 11.77
C THR A 176 -0.12 -2.75 13.21
N ILE A 177 -1.18 -3.41 13.68
CA ILE A 177 -1.71 -3.25 15.04
C ILE A 177 -0.69 -3.71 16.09
N TRP A 178 -0.07 -4.88 15.90
CA TRP A 178 0.93 -5.43 16.82
C TRP A 178 2.20 -4.58 16.92
N SER A 179 2.52 -3.86 15.85
CA SER A 179 3.68 -2.96 15.83
C SER A 179 3.46 -1.67 16.61
N LEU A 180 2.23 -1.34 17.00
CA LEU A 180 1.95 -0.16 17.81
C LEU A 180 2.47 -0.37 19.25
N PRO A 181 3.15 0.62 19.84
CA PRO A 181 3.51 0.60 21.25
C PRO A 181 2.28 0.33 22.13
N ASP A 182 2.43 -0.60 23.07
CA ASP A 182 1.46 -1.10 24.05
C ASP A 182 0.43 -2.17 23.63
N GLY A 183 0.25 -2.53 22.36
CA GLY A 183 -0.47 -3.75 21.90
C GLY A 183 -1.89 -4.07 22.48
N LYS A 184 -2.43 -3.23 23.38
CA LYS A 184 -3.57 -3.50 24.26
C LYS A 184 -4.47 -2.28 24.46
N LYS A 185 -4.11 -1.12 23.92
CA LYS A 185 -4.94 0.09 23.93
C LYS A 185 -4.87 0.75 22.56
N MET A 186 -5.92 0.56 21.76
CA MET A 186 -6.21 1.44 20.64
C MET A 186 -6.69 2.77 21.20
N VAL A 187 -5.75 3.59 21.67
CA VAL A 187 -5.98 4.98 22.05
C VAL A 187 -5.54 5.81 20.86
N ALA A 188 -6.46 6.64 20.36
CA ALA A 188 -6.16 7.66 19.38
C ALA A 188 -4.87 8.39 19.80
N ALA A 189 -3.87 8.33 18.91
CA ALA A 189 -2.50 8.80 19.06
C ALA A 189 -2.34 9.93 20.10
N THR A 190 -1.72 9.66 21.25
CA THR A 190 -1.42 10.73 22.21
C THR A 190 0.02 10.76 22.78
N GLU A 191 0.87 9.71 22.69
CA GLU A 191 2.29 9.87 23.08
C GLU A 191 3.32 9.12 22.20
N LEU A 192 3.23 9.30 20.89
CA LEU A 192 4.35 9.05 19.96
C LEU A 192 4.51 10.28 19.07
N ARG A 193 5.67 10.94 19.11
CA ARG A 193 5.83 12.28 18.49
C ARG A 193 5.69 12.28 16.96
N ARG A 194 5.78 11.13 16.26
CA ARG A 194 5.52 11.05 14.81
C ARG A 194 5.32 9.61 14.28
N LEU A 195 4.17 9.01 14.53
CA LEU A 195 3.80 7.77 13.82
C LEU A 195 3.41 8.11 12.38
N SER A 196 4.14 7.59 11.38
CA SER A 196 3.78 7.70 9.96
C SER A 196 3.47 6.31 9.43
N VAL A 197 2.21 5.90 9.51
CA VAL A 197 1.75 4.68 8.82
C VAL A 197 1.74 4.98 7.32
N VAL A 198 2.72 4.49 6.59
CA VAL A 198 2.79 4.64 5.13
C VAL A 198 2.02 3.49 4.48
N PHE A 199 0.69 3.58 4.45
CA PHE A 199 -0.10 2.87 3.45
C PHE A 199 -0.11 3.73 2.18
N ARG A 200 0.79 3.45 1.24
CA ARG A 200 0.71 4.05 -0.10
C ARG A 200 0.10 3.04 -1.06
N VAL A 201 -1.24 3.08 -1.15
CA VAL A 201 -2.07 2.22 -2.03
C VAL A 201 -1.98 2.64 -3.51
N GLU A 202 -1.13 3.60 -3.89
CA GLU A 202 -1.10 4.16 -5.25
C GLU A 202 -0.01 3.62 -6.21
N PHE A 203 0.57 2.45 -5.97
CA PHE A 203 1.46 1.82 -6.97
C PHE A 203 1.10 0.35 -7.21
N PHE A 204 -0.06 0.14 -7.84
CA PHE A 204 -0.42 -1.16 -8.45
C PHE A 204 -0.48 -1.12 -9.98
N PHE A 205 0.00 -0.04 -10.62
CA PHE A 205 0.21 0.01 -12.07
C PHE A 205 1.62 0.51 -12.36
N CYS A 206 2.59 -0.41 -12.35
CA CYS A 206 3.80 -0.28 -13.14
C CYS A 206 4.45 -1.67 -13.27
N TYR A 207 3.84 -2.52 -14.10
CA TYR A 207 4.46 -3.28 -15.19
C TYR A 207 3.38 -4.13 -15.86
#